data_AF-A0A453QJJ1-F1
#
_entry.id   AF-A0A453QJJ1-F1
#
_cell.length_a   1.000
_cell.length_b   1.000
_cell.length_c   1.000
_cell.angle_alpha   90.00
_cell.angle_beta   90.00
_cell.angle_gamma   90.00
#
_symmetry.space_group_name_H-M   'P 1'
#
loop_
_entity.id
_entity.type
_entity.pdbx_description
1 polymer ?
#
loop_
_entity_poly.entity_id
_entity_poly.type
_entity_poly.pdbx_seq_one_letter_code
_entity_poly.pdbx_strand_id
1 'polypeptide(L)'
;MGLGNPDYANTMYLLAKVLSQQGKGKDAEALIRESIRILEEAGLGESPACIQRMKFLSLELVKSKQLAEAENLQRKILHNLELSKVC
;
A
#
# COMPACT_ATOMS: atom_id res chain seq x y z
N MET A 1 5.90 13.23 -18.37
CA MET A 1 4.78 12.26 -18.35
C MET A 1 5.19 11.10 -17.46
N GLY A 2 4.43 10.77 -16.41
CA GLY A 2 4.44 9.40 -15.88
C GLY A 2 4.57 9.17 -14.36
N LEU A 3 4.92 10.15 -13.53
CA LEU A 3 5.06 9.89 -12.07
C LEU A 3 3.72 9.65 -11.36
N GLY A 4 2.61 10.15 -11.90
CA GLY A 4 1.25 9.88 -11.43
C GLY A 4 0.54 8.73 -12.14
N ASN A 5 1.24 7.88 -12.91
CA ASN A 5 0.57 6.85 -13.71
C ASN A 5 0.21 5.61 -12.85
N PRO A 6 -1.09 5.24 -12.75
CA PRO A 6 -1.54 4.04 -12.03
C PRO A 6 -0.83 2.74 -12.46
N ASP A 7 -0.40 2.63 -13.72
CA ASP A 7 0.33 1.47 -14.25
C ASP A 7 1.73 1.34 -13.65
N TYR A 8 2.40 2.47 -13.45
CA TYR A 8 3.71 2.51 -12.81
C TYR A 8 3.60 2.07 -11.34
N ALA A 9 2.61 2.61 -10.63
CA ALA A 9 2.31 2.21 -9.28
C ALA A 9 1.92 0.72 -9.17
N ASN A 10 1.25 0.16 -10.18
CA ASN A 10 0.91 -1.26 -10.23
C ASN A 10 2.16 -2.14 -10.38
N THR A 11 3.09 -1.72 -11.23
CA THR A 11 4.36 -2.44 -11.42
C THR A 11 5.18 -2.46 -10.12
N MET A 12 5.24 -1.35 -9.39
CA MET A 12 5.87 -1.30 -8.06
C MET A 12 5.23 -2.26 -7.06
N TYR A 13 3.90 -2.33 -7.03
CA TYR A 13 3.18 -3.27 -6.16
C TYR A 13 3.51 -4.73 -6.50
N LEU A 14 3.50 -5.10 -7.79
CA LEU A 14 3.82 -6.46 -8.21
C LEU A 14 5.26 -6.84 -7.88
N LEU A 15 6.21 -5.92 -8.08
CA LEU A 15 7.60 -6.14 -7.70
C LEU A 15 7.76 -6.29 -6.17
N ALA A 16 7.06 -5.47 -5.38
CA ALA A 16 7.05 -5.59 -3.92
C ALA A 16 6.58 -7.00 -3.47
N LYS A 17 5.54 -7.56 -4.09
CA LYS A 17 5.09 -8.92 -3.79
C LYS A 17 6.17 -9.97 -4.07
N VAL A 18 6.86 -9.86 -5.21
CA VAL A 18 7.95 -10.78 -5.57
C VAL A 18 9.10 -10.67 -4.56
N LEU A 19 9.49 -9.45 -4.18
CA LEU A 19 10.58 -9.22 -3.23
C LEU A 19 10.25 -9.72 -1.82
N SER A 20 9.00 -9.54 -1.37
CA SER A 20 8.53 -10.10 -0.09
C SER A 20 8.65 -11.64 -0.09
N GLN A 21 8.24 -12.30 -1.18
CA GLN A 21 8.38 -13.75 -1.32
C GLN A 21 9.85 -14.22 -1.35
N GLN A 22 10.77 -13.37 -1.82
CA GLN A 22 12.22 -13.61 -1.76
C GLN A 22 12.84 -13.31 -0.38
N GLY A 23 12.06 -12.90 0.61
CA GLY A 23 12.55 -12.49 1.93
C GLY A 23 13.15 -11.09 1.98
N LYS A 24 13.07 -10.31 0.89
CA LYS A 24 13.57 -8.93 0.80
C LYS A 24 12.51 -7.93 1.27
N GLY A 25 12.10 -8.07 2.55
CA GLY A 25 11.00 -7.31 3.13
C GLY A 25 11.19 -5.78 3.08
N LYS A 26 12.41 -5.27 3.30
CA LYS A 26 12.69 -3.83 3.27
C LYS A 26 12.50 -3.21 1.88
N ASP A 27 12.97 -3.90 0.84
CA ASP A 27 12.82 -3.43 -0.54
C ASP A 27 11.34 -3.48 -0.97
N ALA A 28 10.63 -4.54 -0.55
CA ALA A 28 9.19 -4.65 -0.76
C ALA A 28 8.41 -3.52 -0.08
N GLU A 29 8.76 -3.19 1.17
CA GLU A 29 8.15 -2.11 1.94
C GLU A 29 8.34 -0.74 1.25
N ALA A 30 9.56 -0.44 0.80
CA ALA A 30 9.85 0.81 0.11
C ALA A 30 9.01 0.97 -1.18
N LEU A 31 8.93 -0.09 -1.98
CA LEU A 31 8.16 -0.07 -3.23
C LEU A 31 6.65 0.05 -3.00
N ILE A 32 6.10 -0.63 -1.98
CA ILE A 32 4.67 -0.52 -1.71
C ILE A 32 4.29 0.86 -1.17
N ARG A 33 5.15 1.50 -0.35
CA ARG A 33 4.93 2.87 0.12
C ARG A 33 4.88 3.86 -1.04
N GLU A 34 5.81 3.77 -1.98
CA GLU A 34 5.81 4.64 -3.16
C GLU A 34 4.60 4.35 -4.06
N SER A 35 4.23 3.08 -4.22
CA SER A 35 3.02 2.68 -4.95
C SER A 35 1.72 3.24 -4.34
N ILE A 36 1.64 3.36 -3.02
CA ILE A 36 0.52 4.00 -2.30
C ILE A 36 0.56 5.51 -2.53
N ARG A 37 1.73 6.13 -2.35
CA ARG A 37 1.93 7.57 -2.53
C ARG A 37 1.49 8.04 -3.91
N ILE A 38 1.86 7.33 -4.97
CA ILE A 38 1.45 7.66 -6.35
C ILE A 38 -0.09 7.64 -6.49
N LEU A 39 -0.77 6.67 -5.88
CA LEU A 39 -2.24 6.64 -5.92
C LEU A 39 -2.86 7.77 -5.11
N GLU A 40 -2.30 8.12 -3.94
CA GLU A 40 -2.76 9.26 -3.14
C GLU A 40 -2.60 10.58 -3.90
N GLU A 41 -1.44 10.82 -4.52
CA GLU A 41 -1.17 12.00 -5.34
C GLU A 41 -2.07 12.07 -6.60
N ALA A 42 -2.52 10.91 -7.11
CA ALA A 42 -3.46 10.82 -8.21
C ALA A 42 -4.95 10.95 -7.78
N GLY A 43 -5.24 11.22 -6.50
CA GLY A 43 -6.60 11.29 -5.98
C GLY A 43 -7.31 9.93 -5.85
N LEU A 44 -6.56 8.83 -5.94
CA LEU A 44 -7.04 7.44 -5.84
C LEU A 44 -6.69 6.81 -4.49
N GLY A 45 -6.42 7.61 -3.46
CA GLY A 45 -6.02 7.15 -2.13
C GLY A 45 -7.06 6.25 -1.44
N GLU A 46 -8.34 6.45 -1.74
CA GLU A 46 -9.45 5.66 -1.18
C GLU A 46 -9.88 4.52 -2.11
N SER A 47 -9.25 4.39 -3.28
CA SER A 47 -9.60 3.38 -4.26
C SER A 47 -9.39 1.95 -3.70
N PRO A 48 -10.14 0.95 -4.19
CA PRO A 48 -9.90 -0.45 -3.81
C PRO A 48 -8.45 -0.89 -4.06
N ALA A 49 -7.80 -0.37 -5.11
CA ALA A 49 -6.41 -0.66 -5.41
C ALA A 49 -5.44 -0.12 -4.33
N CYS A 50 -5.65 1.12 -3.87
CA CYS A 50 -4.86 1.70 -2.79
C CYS A 50 -5.07 0.93 -1.48
N ILE A 51 -6.32 0.58 -1.16
CA ILE A 51 -6.66 -0.21 0.03
C ILE A 51 -5.97 -1.59 0.01
N GLN A 52 -5.95 -2.28 -1.13
CA GLN A 52 -5.24 -3.56 -1.26
C GLN A 52 -3.74 -3.42 -1.00
N ARG A 53 -3.12 -2.33 -1.48
CA ARG A 53 -1.70 -2.04 -1.26
C ARG A 53 -1.41 -1.71 0.21
N MET A 54 -2.27 -0.93 0.86
CA MET A 54 -2.17 -0.66 2.31
C MET A 54 -2.30 -1.94 3.14
N LYS A 55 -3.21 -2.86 2.77
CA LYS A 55 -3.32 -4.18 3.42
C LYS A 55 -2.04 -4.99 3.29
N PHE A 56 -1.44 -5.01 2.09
CA PHE A 56 -0.16 -5.69 1.88
C PHE A 56 0.94 -5.10 2.75
N LEU A 57 1.10 -3.77 2.77
CA LEU A 57 2.08 -3.09 3.63
C LEU A 57 1.86 -3.43 5.11
N SER A 58 0.61 -3.43 5.59
CA SER A 58 0.29 -3.80 6.97
C SER A 58 0.81 -5.21 7.34
N LEU A 59 0.65 -6.18 6.43
CA LEU A 59 1.16 -7.54 6.65
C LEU A 59 2.69 -7.58 6.70
N GLU A 60 3.37 -6.82 5.83
CA GLU A 60 4.84 -6.73 5.86
C GLU A 60 5.35 -6.07 7.15
N LEU A 61 4.69 -5.01 7.63
CA LEU A 61 5.03 -4.36 8.91
C LEU A 61 4.88 -5.31 10.09
N VAL A 62 3.84 -6.16 10.11
CA VAL A 62 3.66 -7.20 11.13
C VAL A 62 4.82 -8.21 11.09
N LYS A 63 5.23 -8.68 9.90
CA LYS A 63 6.39 -9.57 9.75
C LYS A 63 7.68 -8.92 10.26
N SER A 64 7.83 -7.62 10.02
CA SER A 64 8.97 -6.80 10.48
C SER A 64 8.88 -6.36 11.95
N LYS A 65 7.86 -6.82 12.71
CA LYS A 65 7.59 -6.46 14.12
C LYS A 65 7.31 -4.96 14.36
N GLN A 66 6.95 -4.21 13.32
CA GLN A 66 6.55 -2.80 13.39
C GLN A 66 5.05 -2.67 13.69
N LEU A 67 4.63 -3.18 14.85
CA LEU A 67 3.21 -3.35 15.18
C LEU A 67 2.45 -2.03 15.30
N ALA A 68 3.06 -0.98 15.86
CA ALA A 68 2.42 0.32 16.02
C ALA A 68 2.07 0.96 14.66
N GLU A 69 2.97 0.85 13.68
CA GLU A 69 2.71 1.38 12.34
C GLU A 69 1.68 0.52 11.59
N ALA A 70 1.74 -0.81 11.75
CA ALA A 70 0.74 -1.72 11.20
C ALA A 70 -0.67 -1.43 11.73
N GLU A 71 -0.81 -1.15 13.02
CA GLU A 71 -2.10 -0.77 13.64
C GLU A 71 -2.63 0.55 13.07
N ASN A 72 -1.78 1.58 12.99
CA ASN A 72 -2.18 2.87 12.44
C ASN A 72 -2.68 2.71 10.99
N LEU A 73 -1.96 1.94 10.18
CA LEU A 73 -2.35 1.66 8.81
C LEU A 73 -3.68 0.89 8.72
N GLN A 74 -3.92 -0.09 9.61
CA GLN A 74 -5.21 -0.80 9.68
C GLN A 74 -6.37 0.12 10.07
N ARG A 75 -6.16 1.06 11.00
CA ARG A 75 -7.17 2.08 11.35
C ARG A 75 -7.47 2.99 10.17
N LYS A 76 -6.45 3.42 9.42
CA LYS A 76 -6.63 4.19 8.18
C LYS A 76 -7.44 3.40 7.15
N ILE A 77 -7.13 2.12 6.94
CA ILE A 77 -7.89 1.24 6.03
C ILE A 77 -9.36 1.12 6.47
N LEU A 78 -9.62 0.93 7.76
CA LEU A 78 -10.99 0.84 8.28
C LEU A 78 -11.77 2.13 7.99
N HIS A 79 -11.17 3.28 8.28
CA HIS A 79 -11.78 4.59 8.01
C HIS A 79 -12.10 4.79 6.52
N ASN A 80 -11.17 4.43 5.63
CA ASN A 80 -11.39 4.51 4.17
C ASN A 80 -12.56 3.61 3.72
N LEU A 81 -12.65 2.40 4.28
CA LEU A 81 -13.73 1.46 3.96
C LEU A 81 -15.09 1.95 4.47
N GLU A 82 -15.12 2.63 5.62
CA GLU A 82 -16.33 3.24 6.16
C GLU A 82 -16.82 4.39 5.28
N LEU A 83 -15.92 5.27 4.84
CA LEU A 83 -16.25 6.36 3.90
C LEU A 83 -16.79 5.83 2.57
N SER A 84 -16.17 4.76 2.03
CA SER A 84 -16.60 4.15 0.77
C SER A 84 -17.99 3.50 0.80
N LYS A 85 -18.55 3.22 1.99
CA LYS A 85 -19.91 2.67 2.17
C LYS A 85 -20.99 3.75 2.23
N VAL A 86 -20.61 5.02 2.33
CA VAL A 86 -21.52 6.16 2.52
C VAL A 86 -21.85 6.87 1.19
N CYS A 87 -21.23 6.45 0.08
CA CYS A 87 -21.61 6.84 -1.29
C CYS A 87 -22.38 5.72 -2.00
#